data_AF-A0A1Q6XUH9-F1
#
_entry.id   AF-A0A1Q6XUH9-F1
#
_cell.length_a   1.000
_cell.length_b   1.000
_cell.length_c   1.000
_cell.angle_alpha   90.00
_cell.angle_beta   90.00
_cell.angle_gamma   90.00
#
_symmetry.space_group_name_H-M   'P 1'
#
loop_
_entity.id
_entity.type
_entity.pdbx_description
1 polymer ?
#
loop_
_entity_poly.entity_id
_entity_poly.type
_entity_poly.pdbx_seq_one_letter_code
_entity_poly.pdbx_strand_id
1 'polypeptide(L)'
;MERDFEFGGAAYLQTLEPRLFYLYIPERDQNAIPLFDTGRYDISFSRLFREDRFSGPDRVGDANQVTLALTSRFISRDSGVEHLRASVGQIIIYFEDRNVTLRSGPPNTNTLSKTVAELNARLFSAWGLRGNLTWDPNSSKVQKETLGVRYWPDPYTVFNAEYRLRRDVPNSLGQIEDLEQTDVSFRWPLTPKWSLVGRWNYSLDTDKTLEMVGGIEYNSCCWGLSAVARRYLSRAAD
;
A
#
# COMPACT_ATOMS: atom_id res chain seq x y z
N MET A 1 -14.21 -8.90 19.56
CA MET A 1 -14.26 -8.42 20.96
C MET A 1 -14.35 -6.91 20.90
N GLU A 2 -15.25 -6.30 21.66
CA GLU A 2 -15.43 -4.86 21.68
C GLU A 2 -15.24 -4.36 23.10
N ARG A 3 -14.59 -3.21 23.25
CA ARG A 3 -14.32 -2.58 24.54
C ARG A 3 -14.40 -1.07 24.44
N ASP A 4 -14.97 -0.46 25.45
CA ASP A 4 -14.99 0.99 25.59
C ASP A 4 -13.64 1.50 26.08
N PHE A 5 -13.20 2.61 25.50
CA PHE A 5 -11.92 3.21 25.76
C PHE A 5 -12.06 4.73 25.83
N GLU A 6 -11.68 5.32 26.95
CA GLU A 6 -11.67 6.78 27.11
C GLU A 6 -10.23 7.28 27.00
N PHE A 7 -10.01 8.28 26.14
CA PHE A 7 -8.70 8.90 25.99
C PHE A 7 -8.84 10.38 25.68
N GLY A 8 -8.16 11.23 26.46
CA GLY A 8 -8.18 12.68 26.26
C GLY A 8 -9.57 13.32 26.40
N GLY A 9 -10.47 12.73 27.18
CA GLY A 9 -11.85 13.21 27.35
C GLY A 9 -12.82 12.83 26.23
N ALA A 10 -12.38 12.03 25.24
CA ALA A 10 -13.23 11.49 24.19
C ALA A 10 -13.46 9.98 24.39
N ALA A 11 -14.69 9.53 24.13
CA ALA A 11 -15.08 8.13 24.20
C ALA A 11 -14.89 7.42 22.85
N TYR A 12 -14.19 6.30 22.87
CA TYR A 12 -13.91 5.46 21.72
C TYR A 12 -14.42 4.04 21.94
N LEU A 13 -14.91 3.42 20.88
CA LEU A 13 -15.14 1.98 20.79
C LEU A 13 -13.91 1.35 20.13
N GLN A 14 -13.23 0.50 20.88
CA GLN A 14 -12.18 -0.35 20.35
C GLN A 14 -12.79 -1.69 19.90
N THR A 15 -12.61 -2.05 18.63
CA THR A 15 -12.96 -3.39 18.13
C THR A 15 -11.69 -4.19 17.87
N LEU A 16 -11.72 -5.47 18.23
CA LEU A 16 -10.69 -6.44 17.88
C LEU A 16 -11.34 -7.59 17.11
N GLU A 17 -10.93 -7.73 15.86
CA GLU A 17 -11.53 -8.57 14.83
C GLU A 17 -10.52 -9.61 14.35
N PRO A 18 -10.42 -10.75 15.05
CA PRO A 18 -9.66 -11.89 14.56
C PRO A 18 -10.38 -12.52 13.37
N ARG A 19 -9.63 -12.93 12.35
CA ARG A 19 -10.14 -13.63 11.16
C ARG A 19 -9.29 -14.86 10.85
N LEU A 20 -9.95 -16.01 10.77
CA LEU A 20 -9.40 -17.28 10.32
C LEU A 20 -10.01 -17.62 8.96
N PHE A 21 -9.21 -18.07 8.02
CA PHE A 21 -9.66 -18.48 6.69
C PHE A 21 -8.88 -19.72 6.24
N TYR A 22 -9.59 -20.74 5.80
CA TYR A 22 -9.01 -21.98 5.26
C TYR A 22 -9.41 -22.10 3.79
N LEU A 23 -8.45 -22.45 2.94
CA LEU A 23 -8.65 -22.61 1.51
C LEU A 23 -8.07 -23.93 1.05
N TYR A 24 -8.90 -24.73 0.37
CA TYR A 24 -8.52 -25.97 -0.28
C TYR A 24 -8.93 -25.96 -1.75
N ILE A 25 -7.96 -26.13 -2.63
CA ILE A 25 -8.11 -26.28 -4.08
C ILE A 25 -7.15 -27.39 -4.51
N PRO A 26 -7.67 -28.52 -5.02
CA PRO A 26 -6.82 -29.65 -5.41
C PRO A 26 -5.95 -29.28 -6.62
N GLU A 27 -4.76 -29.87 -6.67
CA GLU A 27 -3.86 -29.72 -7.81
C GLU A 27 -4.46 -30.32 -9.09
N ARG A 28 -4.35 -29.58 -10.19
CA ARG A 28 -4.64 -30.05 -11.56
C ARG A 28 -3.56 -29.53 -12.51
N ASP A 29 -3.09 -30.41 -13.40
CA ASP A 29 -2.20 -30.03 -14.48
C ASP A 29 -2.92 -29.10 -15.47
N GLN A 30 -2.40 -27.88 -15.59
CA GLN A 30 -2.92 -26.82 -16.45
C GLN A 30 -1.86 -26.37 -17.48
N ASN A 31 -0.77 -27.12 -17.65
CA ASN A 31 0.34 -26.74 -18.52
C ASN A 31 -0.03 -26.69 -20.00
N ALA A 32 -1.05 -27.45 -20.41
CA ALA A 32 -1.57 -27.43 -21.78
C ALA A 32 -2.38 -26.16 -22.12
N ILE A 33 -2.77 -25.37 -21.11
CA ILE A 33 -3.54 -24.14 -21.29
C ILE A 33 -2.54 -22.98 -21.47
N PRO A 34 -2.56 -22.25 -22.60
CA PRO A 34 -1.71 -21.07 -22.78
C PRO A 34 -2.08 -19.93 -21.83
N LEU A 35 -1.11 -19.06 -21.51
CA LEU A 35 -1.33 -17.86 -20.71
C LEU A 35 -1.63 -16.67 -21.62
N PHE A 36 -2.74 -15.98 -21.38
CA PHE A 36 -3.12 -14.76 -22.10
C PHE A 36 -3.05 -13.53 -21.20
N ASP A 37 -3.97 -13.43 -20.24
CA ASP A 37 -4.15 -12.28 -19.34
C ASP A 37 -3.94 -12.67 -17.86
N THR A 38 -3.28 -13.80 -17.65
CA THR A 38 -3.02 -14.35 -16.32
C THR A 38 -1.69 -13.87 -15.76
N GLY A 39 -1.74 -13.31 -14.55
CA GLY A 39 -0.59 -12.78 -13.82
C GLY A 39 -0.68 -13.08 -12.32
N ARG A 40 0.39 -12.84 -11.58
CA ARG A 40 0.40 -13.05 -10.13
C ARG A 40 0.00 -11.77 -9.42
N TYR A 41 -0.93 -11.89 -8.47
CA TYR A 41 -1.23 -10.75 -7.61
C TYR A 41 -0.06 -10.45 -6.66
N ASP A 42 0.25 -9.16 -6.56
CA ASP A 42 0.99 -8.63 -5.41
C ASP A 42 0.25 -8.93 -4.10
N ILE A 43 0.95 -9.35 -3.06
CA ILE A 43 0.30 -9.59 -1.75
C ILE A 43 -0.16 -8.27 -1.12
N SER A 44 -1.32 -8.29 -0.46
CA SER A 44 -1.89 -7.21 0.35
C SER A 44 -2.80 -7.82 1.43
N PHE A 45 -3.22 -7.04 2.43
CA PHE A 45 -4.04 -7.58 3.52
C PHE A 45 -5.36 -8.20 3.01
N SER A 46 -6.04 -7.50 2.10
CA SER A 46 -7.27 -8.01 1.47
C SER A 46 -7.04 -9.26 0.61
N ARG A 47 -5.87 -9.37 -0.02
CA ARG A 47 -5.54 -10.48 -0.93
C ARG A 47 -5.16 -11.77 -0.19
N LEU A 48 -4.86 -11.71 1.10
CA LEU A 48 -4.67 -12.90 1.93
C LEU A 48 -5.91 -13.81 1.97
N PHE A 49 -7.09 -13.25 1.72
CA PHE A 49 -8.38 -13.97 1.75
C PHE A 49 -8.95 -14.24 0.37
N ARG A 50 -8.17 -14.07 -0.70
CA ARG A 50 -8.60 -14.45 -2.04
C ARG A 50 -8.52 -15.96 -2.19
N GLU A 51 -9.49 -16.49 -2.92
CA GLU A 51 -9.56 -17.91 -3.29
C GLU A 51 -8.54 -18.27 -4.36
N ASP A 52 -8.06 -17.29 -5.15
CA ASP A 52 -7.03 -17.52 -6.16
C ASP A 52 -5.90 -16.49 -6.08
N ARG A 53 -4.68 -16.99 -6.32
CA ARG A 53 -3.42 -16.23 -6.33
C ARG A 53 -3.07 -15.65 -7.69
N PHE A 54 -3.71 -16.13 -8.77
CA PHE A 54 -3.56 -15.58 -10.10
C PHE A 54 -4.73 -14.66 -10.49
N SER A 55 -4.45 -13.72 -11.38
CA SER A 55 -5.49 -12.98 -12.12
C SER A 55 -5.89 -13.78 -13.35
N GLY A 56 -7.09 -13.54 -13.86
CA GLY A 56 -7.57 -14.21 -15.07
C GLY A 56 -7.98 -15.67 -14.82
N PRO A 57 -8.53 -16.35 -15.84
CA PRO A 57 -9.02 -17.72 -15.73
C PRO A 57 -8.02 -18.79 -16.18
N ASP A 58 -6.89 -18.43 -16.82
CA ASP A 58 -6.00 -19.44 -17.46
C ASP A 58 -5.23 -20.30 -16.45
N ARG A 59 -5.10 -19.82 -15.20
CA ARG A 59 -4.50 -20.57 -14.10
C ARG A 59 -5.31 -20.40 -12.84
N VAL A 60 -5.70 -21.52 -12.25
CA VAL A 60 -6.22 -21.59 -10.89
C VAL A 60 -5.13 -22.19 -10.00
N GLY A 61 -4.71 -21.44 -8.98
CA GLY A 61 -3.69 -21.91 -8.05
C GLY A 61 -4.22 -23.02 -7.14
N ASP A 62 -3.50 -24.14 -7.08
CA ASP A 62 -3.70 -25.14 -6.04
C ASP A 62 -3.47 -24.52 -4.65
N ALA A 63 -4.21 -24.97 -3.64
CA ALA A 63 -4.15 -24.38 -2.32
C ALA A 63 -4.52 -25.41 -1.27
N ASN A 64 -3.75 -25.50 -0.20
CA ASN A 64 -4.17 -26.14 1.03
C ASN A 64 -3.54 -25.34 2.16
N GLN A 65 -4.25 -24.33 2.66
CA GLN A 65 -3.62 -23.28 3.46
C GLN A 65 -4.55 -22.67 4.51
N VAL A 66 -3.96 -22.17 5.61
CA VAL A 66 -4.66 -21.41 6.65
C VAL A 66 -4.11 -20.00 6.74
N THR A 67 -5.02 -19.04 6.69
CA THR A 67 -4.75 -17.62 6.90
C THR A 67 -5.25 -17.20 8.27
N LEU A 68 -4.40 -16.50 9.00
CA LEU A 68 -4.76 -15.77 10.21
C LEU A 68 -4.56 -14.28 9.99
N ALA A 69 -5.49 -13.49 10.51
CA ALA A 69 -5.34 -12.06 10.59
C ALA A 69 -6.02 -11.49 11.83
N LEU A 70 -5.59 -10.29 12.16
CA LEU A 70 -6.14 -9.50 13.25
C LEU A 70 -6.32 -8.08 12.74
N THR A 71 -7.50 -7.52 12.96
CA THR A 71 -7.77 -6.09 12.74
C THR A 71 -8.21 -5.46 14.05
N SER A 72 -7.64 -4.31 14.37
CA SER A 72 -8.02 -3.47 15.50
C SER A 72 -8.51 -2.13 14.98
N ARG A 73 -9.67 -1.67 15.45
CA ARG A 73 -10.23 -0.36 15.08
C ARG A 73 -10.52 0.46 16.32
N PHE A 74 -10.38 1.77 16.19
CA PHE A 74 -10.81 2.75 17.18
C PHE A 74 -11.80 3.71 16.51
N ILE A 75 -13.04 3.68 16.98
CA ILE A 75 -14.17 4.39 16.40
C ILE A 75 -14.69 5.37 17.44
N SER A 76 -14.85 6.64 17.09
CA SER A 76 -15.46 7.65 17.98
C SER A 76 -16.90 7.26 18.29
N ARG A 77 -17.26 7.22 19.57
CA ARG A 77 -18.64 6.93 20.01
C ARG A 77 -19.62 8.03 19.60
N ASP A 78 -19.17 9.27 19.63
CA ASP A 78 -20.03 10.43 19.35
C ASP A 78 -20.31 10.61 17.85
N SER A 79 -19.28 10.40 17.01
CA SER A 79 -19.35 10.70 15.57
C SER A 79 -19.40 9.47 14.67
N GLY A 80 -19.08 8.28 15.18
CA GLY A 80 -18.94 7.05 14.38
C GLY A 80 -17.71 7.03 13.46
N VAL A 81 -16.83 8.04 13.53
CA VAL A 81 -15.64 8.13 12.68
C VAL A 81 -14.56 7.16 13.17
N GLU A 82 -14.00 6.36 12.25
CA GLU A 82 -12.82 5.52 12.51
C GLU A 82 -11.56 6.40 12.54
N HIS A 83 -10.93 6.47 13.72
CA HIS A 83 -9.70 7.24 13.94
C HIS A 83 -8.44 6.41 13.79
N LEU A 84 -8.52 5.09 13.96
CA LEU A 84 -7.40 4.21 13.76
C LEU A 84 -7.88 2.85 13.29
N ARG A 85 -7.20 2.29 12.30
CA ARG A 85 -7.31 0.91 11.87
C ARG A 85 -5.92 0.33 11.66
N ALA A 86 -5.59 -0.68 12.46
CA ALA A 86 -4.39 -1.46 12.32
C ALA A 86 -4.77 -2.90 11.96
N SER A 87 -4.18 -3.45 10.91
CA SER A 87 -4.45 -4.81 10.43
C SER A 87 -3.13 -5.54 10.24
N VAL A 88 -3.05 -6.80 10.63
CA VAL A 88 -1.90 -7.67 10.36
C VAL A 88 -2.41 -9.06 9.97
N GLY A 89 -1.82 -9.67 8.96
CA GLY A 89 -2.25 -10.99 8.51
C GLY A 89 -1.16 -11.74 7.76
N GLN A 90 -1.33 -13.06 7.73
CA GLN A 90 -0.41 -13.99 7.11
C GLN A 90 -1.11 -15.31 6.80
N ILE A 91 -0.71 -15.98 5.72
CA ILE A 91 -0.95 -17.41 5.54
C ILE A 91 0.09 -18.14 6.39
N ILE A 92 -0.35 -18.62 7.55
CA ILE A 92 0.50 -19.14 8.61
C ILE A 92 0.97 -20.57 8.37
N ILE A 93 0.29 -21.30 7.48
CA ILE A 93 0.71 -22.64 7.09
C ILE A 93 0.18 -22.94 5.68
N TYR A 94 1.06 -23.54 4.87
CA TYR A 94 0.69 -24.31 3.68
C TYR A 94 0.86 -25.79 4.02
N PHE A 95 -0.20 -26.57 3.88
CA PHE A 95 -0.18 -28.02 4.12
C PHE A 95 0.39 -28.81 2.94
N GLU A 96 0.36 -28.23 1.75
CA GLU A 96 0.88 -28.80 0.51
C GLU A 96 1.72 -27.77 -0.25
N ASP A 97 2.70 -28.25 -1.00
CA ASP A 97 3.52 -27.44 -1.88
C ASP A 97 2.68 -26.91 -3.04
N ARG A 98 3.01 -25.70 -3.48
CA ARG A 98 2.24 -25.00 -4.50
C ARG A 98 2.79 -25.31 -5.89
N ASN A 99 2.13 -26.23 -6.59
CA ASN A 99 2.62 -26.83 -7.85
C ASN A 99 2.23 -26.03 -9.10
N VAL A 100 1.05 -25.39 -9.11
CA VAL A 100 0.60 -24.56 -10.24
C VAL A 100 1.38 -23.25 -10.25
N THR A 101 2.12 -23.02 -11.33
CA THR A 101 2.96 -21.84 -11.56
C THR A 101 2.60 -21.17 -12.89
N LEU A 102 2.89 -19.87 -13.04
CA LEU A 102 2.65 -19.15 -14.30
C LEU A 102 3.59 -19.65 -15.41
N ARG A 103 4.88 -19.77 -15.09
CA ARG A 103 5.89 -20.32 -16.00
C ARG A 103 6.36 -21.63 -15.41
N SER A 104 6.56 -22.65 -16.24
CA SER A 104 7.12 -23.93 -15.85
C SER A 104 8.38 -23.72 -15.01
N GLY A 105 8.29 -24.01 -13.72
CA GLY A 105 9.32 -23.77 -12.73
C GLY A 105 9.07 -24.63 -11.50
N PRO A 106 10.03 -24.69 -10.56
CA PRO A 106 9.87 -25.50 -9.36
C PRO A 106 8.69 -25.00 -8.51
N PRO A 107 8.02 -25.91 -7.78
CA PRO A 107 6.92 -25.54 -6.89
C PRO A 107 7.41 -24.63 -5.77
N ASN A 108 6.50 -23.83 -5.21
CA ASN A 108 6.83 -23.02 -4.05
C ASN A 108 6.63 -23.82 -2.76
N THR A 109 7.74 -24.14 -2.11
CA THR A 109 7.82 -24.99 -0.92
C THR A 109 7.85 -24.20 0.40
N ASN A 110 7.69 -22.88 0.35
CA ASN A 110 7.67 -22.08 1.58
C ASN A 110 6.49 -22.47 2.47
N THR A 111 6.74 -22.67 3.75
CA THR A 111 5.71 -23.02 4.74
C THR A 111 4.90 -21.82 5.21
N LEU A 112 5.42 -20.60 5.00
CA LEU A 112 4.83 -19.33 5.41
C LEU A 112 4.69 -18.36 4.23
N SER A 113 3.61 -17.58 4.20
CA SER A 113 3.56 -16.42 3.30
C SER A 113 4.35 -15.25 3.87
N LYS A 114 4.55 -14.24 3.02
CA LYS A 114 4.85 -12.89 3.46
C LYS A 114 3.77 -12.43 4.46
N THR A 115 4.19 -11.77 5.53
CA THR A 115 3.31 -11.12 6.50
C THR A 115 2.98 -9.72 5.99
N VAL A 116 1.71 -9.35 6.05
CA VAL A 116 1.24 -8.02 5.63
C VAL A 116 0.67 -7.29 6.83
N ALA A 117 1.10 -6.05 7.04
CA ALA A 117 0.55 -5.13 8.03
C ALA A 117 0.11 -3.82 7.37
N GLU A 118 -1.04 -3.30 7.80
CA GLU A 118 -1.61 -2.04 7.34
C GLU A 118 -1.99 -1.18 8.55
N LEU A 119 -1.69 0.11 8.48
CA LEU A 119 -2.06 1.11 9.46
C LEU A 119 -2.70 2.30 8.74
N ASN A 120 -3.86 2.72 9.20
CA ASN A 120 -4.46 4.00 8.82
C ASN A 120 -4.90 4.69 10.10
N ALA A 121 -4.54 5.94 10.28
CA ALA A 121 -4.96 6.73 11.44
C ALA A 121 -5.31 8.15 11.03
N ARG A 122 -6.34 8.71 11.67
CA ARG A 122 -6.76 10.10 11.58
C ARG A 122 -6.67 10.72 12.97
N LEU A 123 -5.63 11.53 13.17
CA LEU A 123 -5.32 12.16 14.44
C LEU A 123 -5.72 13.64 14.42
N PHE A 124 -6.27 14.14 15.53
CA PHE A 124 -6.54 15.57 15.76
C PHE A 124 -7.29 16.27 14.60
N SER A 125 -8.16 15.54 13.89
CA SER A 125 -8.95 15.95 12.73
C SER A 125 -8.20 16.39 11.47
N ALA A 126 -6.94 16.83 11.59
CA ALA A 126 -6.10 17.40 10.54
C ALA A 126 -4.94 16.50 10.08
N TRP A 127 -4.56 15.50 10.87
CA TRP A 127 -3.43 14.61 10.55
C TRP A 127 -3.93 13.24 10.11
N GLY A 128 -3.30 12.71 9.08
CA GLY A 128 -3.51 11.35 8.59
C GLY A 128 -2.19 10.64 8.50
N LEU A 129 -2.16 9.43 9.04
CA LEU A 129 -1.03 8.53 8.95
C LEU A 129 -1.44 7.29 8.17
N ARG A 130 -0.58 6.84 7.28
CA ARG A 130 -0.71 5.59 6.54
C ARG A 130 0.57 4.79 6.68
N GLY A 131 0.43 3.50 6.94
CA GLY A 131 1.51 2.52 6.96
C GLY A 131 1.09 1.29 6.18
N ASN A 132 1.98 0.75 5.34
CA ASN A 132 1.83 -0.57 4.75
C ASN A 132 3.19 -1.25 4.78
N LEU A 133 3.24 -2.48 5.31
CA LEU A 133 4.45 -3.25 5.44
C LEU A 133 4.19 -4.67 4.93
N THR A 134 5.05 -5.15 4.05
CA THR A 134 5.11 -6.55 3.64
C THR A 134 6.48 -7.10 3.97
N TRP A 135 6.54 -8.04 4.90
CA TRP A 135 7.77 -8.69 5.33
C TRP A 135 7.77 -10.16 4.89
N ASP A 136 8.89 -10.62 4.33
CA ASP A 136 9.06 -12.03 3.96
C ASP A 136 9.83 -12.79 5.05
N PRO A 137 9.18 -13.70 5.80
CA PRO A 137 9.86 -14.50 6.82
C PRO A 137 10.89 -15.47 6.24
N ASN A 138 10.75 -15.87 4.97
CA ASN A 138 11.62 -16.89 4.37
C ASN A 138 12.98 -16.30 3.97
N SER A 139 13.01 -15.00 3.65
CA SER A 139 14.25 -14.29 3.29
C SER A 139 14.68 -13.27 4.35
N SER A 140 13.93 -13.11 5.43
CA SER A 140 14.12 -12.10 6.49
C SER A 140 14.24 -10.66 5.95
N LYS A 141 13.53 -10.33 4.85
CA LYS A 141 13.60 -9.01 4.19
C LYS A 141 12.25 -8.33 4.18
N VAL A 142 12.27 -7.01 4.39
CA VAL A 142 11.12 -6.15 4.05
C VAL A 142 11.04 -6.04 2.54
N GLN A 143 9.93 -6.49 1.97
CA GLN A 143 9.69 -6.53 0.54
C GLN A 143 8.96 -5.28 0.05
N LYS A 144 8.04 -4.75 0.87
CA LYS A 144 7.33 -3.50 0.60
C LYS A 144 7.16 -2.72 1.88
N GLU A 145 7.36 -1.42 1.80
CA GLU A 145 7.07 -0.48 2.87
C GLU A 145 6.49 0.80 2.27
N THR A 146 5.48 1.34 2.90
CA THR A 146 4.93 2.65 2.56
C THR A 146 4.54 3.35 3.84
N LEU A 147 5.17 4.49 4.10
CA LEU A 147 4.89 5.35 5.25
C LEU A 147 4.44 6.69 4.72
N GLY A 148 3.25 7.13 5.07
CA GLY A 148 2.67 8.37 4.60
C GLY A 148 2.16 9.20 5.78
N VAL A 149 2.48 10.49 5.77
CA VAL A 149 1.84 11.50 6.60
C VAL A 149 1.19 12.53 5.71
N ARG A 150 -0.04 12.90 6.06
CA ARG A 150 -0.76 14.00 5.43
C ARG A 150 -1.27 14.93 6.52
N TYR A 151 -1.15 16.22 6.28
CA TYR A 151 -1.66 17.29 7.14
C TYR A 151 -2.61 18.17 6.33
N TRP A 152 -3.85 18.32 6.79
CA TRP A 152 -4.92 19.06 6.12
C TRP A 152 -5.86 19.73 7.14
N PRO A 153 -5.42 20.83 7.78
CA PRO A 153 -6.22 21.50 8.81
C PRO A 153 -7.47 22.19 8.24
N ASP A 154 -7.41 22.61 6.98
CA ASP A 154 -8.46 23.33 6.28
C ASP A 154 -8.48 22.93 4.79
N PRO A 155 -9.53 23.28 4.01
CA PRO A 155 -9.64 22.90 2.61
C PRO A 155 -8.54 23.45 1.69
N TYR A 156 -7.79 24.46 2.11
CA TYR A 156 -6.80 25.17 1.30
C TYR A 156 -5.36 24.77 1.62
N THR A 157 -5.11 24.24 2.82
CA THR A 157 -3.78 23.81 3.25
C THR A 157 -3.65 22.30 3.18
N VAL A 158 -2.67 21.80 2.41
CA VAL A 158 -2.29 20.39 2.48
C VAL A 158 -0.77 20.25 2.46
N PHE A 159 -0.26 19.33 3.26
CA PHE A 159 1.09 18.83 3.18
C PHE A 159 1.03 17.31 3.16
N ASN A 160 1.75 16.68 2.25
CA ASN A 160 1.92 15.23 2.20
C ASN A 160 3.41 14.91 2.18
N ALA A 161 3.80 13.90 2.93
CA ALA A 161 5.10 13.26 2.78
C ALA A 161 4.89 11.74 2.78
N GLU A 162 5.38 11.07 1.76
CA GLU A 162 5.32 9.62 1.60
C GLU A 162 6.71 9.07 1.35
N TYR A 163 7.08 8.02 2.09
CA TYR A 163 8.23 7.17 1.81
C TYR A 163 7.71 5.84 1.26
N ARG A 164 8.37 5.32 0.22
CA ARG A 164 8.04 4.04 -0.38
C ARG A 164 9.30 3.24 -0.67
N LEU A 165 9.32 2.02 -0.18
CA LEU A 165 10.28 0.98 -0.53
C LEU A 165 9.53 -0.17 -1.21
N ARG A 166 10.07 -0.67 -2.32
CA ARG A 166 9.64 -1.90 -2.95
C ARG A 166 10.87 -2.60 -3.50
N ARG A 167 11.16 -3.79 -2.97
CA ARG A 167 12.30 -4.58 -3.41
C ARG A 167 11.96 -5.50 -4.57
N ASP A 168 13.00 -5.94 -5.26
CA ASP A 168 12.95 -6.97 -6.29
C ASP A 168 11.96 -6.65 -7.43
N VAL A 169 11.94 -5.39 -7.89
CA VAL A 169 11.03 -4.92 -8.94
C VAL A 169 11.68 -5.10 -10.31
N PRO A 170 11.03 -5.77 -11.26
CA PRO A 170 11.54 -5.82 -12.63
C PRO A 170 11.44 -4.45 -13.29
N ASN A 171 12.56 -3.94 -13.77
CA ASN A 171 12.62 -2.73 -14.58
C ASN A 171 12.18 -3.03 -16.03
N SER A 172 12.15 -1.99 -16.88
CA SER A 172 11.74 -2.13 -18.30
C SER A 172 12.66 -3.03 -19.14
N LEU A 173 13.87 -3.31 -18.67
CA LEU A 173 14.85 -4.19 -19.31
C LEU A 173 14.78 -5.63 -18.73
N GLY A 174 13.86 -5.89 -17.79
CA GLY A 174 13.74 -7.18 -17.10
C GLY A 174 14.80 -7.42 -16.04
N GLN A 175 15.62 -6.42 -15.71
CA GLN A 175 16.57 -6.48 -14.59
C GLN A 175 15.83 -6.21 -13.29
N ILE A 176 16.33 -6.79 -12.20
CA ILE A 176 15.75 -6.63 -10.87
C ILE A 176 16.42 -5.44 -10.18
N GLU A 177 15.63 -4.46 -9.77
CA GLU A 177 16.06 -3.26 -9.05
C GLU A 177 15.20 -3.03 -7.81
N ASP A 178 15.75 -2.32 -6.83
CA ASP A 178 15.01 -1.84 -5.68
C ASP A 178 14.45 -0.45 -5.99
N LEU A 179 13.20 -0.21 -5.61
CA LEU A 179 12.57 1.10 -5.70
C LEU A 179 12.50 1.68 -4.29
N GLU A 180 13.30 2.69 -4.04
CA GLU A 180 13.28 3.45 -2.79
C GLU A 180 13.16 4.94 -3.11
N GLN A 181 12.07 5.57 -2.66
CA GLN A 181 11.74 6.93 -3.01
C GLN A 181 10.97 7.67 -1.92
N THR A 182 11.12 8.99 -1.91
CA THR A 182 10.32 9.93 -1.11
C THR A 182 9.52 10.85 -2.02
N ASP A 183 8.29 11.15 -1.63
CA ASP A 183 7.41 12.10 -2.29
C ASP A 183 6.92 13.10 -1.26
N VAL A 184 7.28 14.37 -1.45
CA VAL A 184 6.81 15.47 -0.62
C VAL A 184 5.99 16.39 -1.50
N SER A 185 4.78 16.73 -1.08
CA SER A 185 3.94 17.69 -1.79
C SER A 185 3.24 18.62 -0.82
N PHE A 186 3.00 19.84 -1.26
CA PHE A 186 2.27 20.80 -0.46
C PHE A 186 1.46 21.76 -1.33
N ARG A 187 0.39 22.27 -0.73
CA ARG A 187 -0.32 23.47 -1.14
C ARG A 187 -0.49 24.33 0.08
N TRP A 188 0.06 25.53 0.05
CA TRP A 188 0.10 26.42 1.20
C TRP A 188 -0.49 27.79 0.84
N PRO A 189 -1.57 28.24 1.49
CA PRO A 189 -2.11 29.57 1.26
C PRO A 189 -1.17 30.62 1.86
N LEU A 190 -0.65 31.52 1.02
CA LEU A 190 0.14 32.68 1.47
C LEU A 190 -0.78 33.85 1.84
N THR A 191 -1.88 34.00 1.10
CA THR A 191 -2.95 34.96 1.35
C THR A 191 -4.29 34.30 0.99
N PRO A 192 -5.46 34.90 1.31
CA PRO A 192 -6.75 34.35 0.89
C PRO A 192 -6.91 34.17 -0.62
N LYS A 193 -6.09 34.84 -1.44
CA LYS A 193 -6.13 34.76 -2.90
C LYS A 193 -4.94 34.04 -3.51
N TRP A 194 -3.79 33.99 -2.82
CA TRP A 194 -2.55 33.41 -3.34
C TRP A 194 -2.17 32.14 -2.60
N SER A 195 -1.89 31.06 -3.33
CA SER A 195 -1.40 29.79 -2.79
C SER A 195 -0.11 29.36 -3.50
N LEU A 196 0.81 28.80 -2.75
CA LEU A 196 2.01 28.16 -3.28
C LEU A 196 1.73 26.66 -3.44
N VAL A 197 2.16 26.07 -4.55
CA VAL A 197 2.09 24.62 -4.78
C VAL A 197 3.47 24.07 -5.07
N GLY A 198 3.76 22.89 -4.54
CA GLY A 198 5.03 22.23 -4.77
C GLY A 198 4.92 20.73 -4.63
N ARG A 199 5.74 20.01 -5.40
CA ARG A 199 5.96 18.58 -5.27
C ARG A 199 7.40 18.24 -5.58
N TRP A 200 7.99 17.36 -4.79
CA TRP A 200 9.33 16.85 -4.99
C TRP A 200 9.32 15.34 -4.78
N ASN A 201 9.68 14.62 -5.84
CA ASN A 201 9.80 13.18 -5.86
C ASN A 201 11.27 12.81 -6.07
N TYR A 202 11.85 12.10 -5.11
CA TYR A 202 13.28 11.81 -5.04
C TYR A 202 13.50 10.30 -4.89
N SER A 203 14.39 9.74 -5.71
CA SER A 203 14.85 8.36 -5.57
C SER A 203 16.04 8.33 -4.61
N LEU A 204 15.87 7.63 -3.49
CA LEU A 204 16.93 7.36 -2.52
C LEU A 204 17.88 6.27 -3.03
N ASP A 205 17.37 5.34 -3.84
CA ASP A 205 18.18 4.26 -4.42
C ASP A 205 19.22 4.78 -5.44
N THR A 206 18.81 5.74 -6.29
CA THR A 206 19.68 6.26 -7.37
C THR A 206 20.24 7.66 -7.11
N ASP A 207 19.98 8.22 -5.93
CA ASP A 207 20.34 9.60 -5.54
C ASP A 207 19.94 10.68 -6.58
N LYS A 208 18.72 10.55 -7.12
CA LYS A 208 18.23 11.42 -8.19
C LYS A 208 16.85 11.99 -7.89
N THR A 209 16.68 13.27 -8.22
CA THR A 209 15.35 13.89 -8.29
C THR A 209 14.62 13.36 -9.53
N LEU A 210 13.57 12.58 -9.31
CA LEU A 210 12.73 12.01 -10.36
C LEU A 210 11.78 13.06 -10.93
N GLU A 211 11.17 13.86 -10.06
CA GLU A 211 10.27 14.95 -10.45
C GLU A 211 10.34 16.10 -9.44
N MET A 212 10.27 17.32 -9.94
CA MET A 212 10.12 18.52 -9.14
C MET A 212 9.11 19.45 -9.82
N VAL A 213 8.11 19.88 -9.07
CA VAL A 213 7.06 20.80 -9.50
C VAL A 213 7.02 21.95 -8.51
N GLY A 214 6.96 23.18 -9.02
CA GLY A 214 6.77 24.38 -8.22
C GLY A 214 5.89 25.37 -8.95
N GLY A 215 4.97 26.00 -8.23
CA GLY A 215 4.05 26.93 -8.86
C GLY A 215 3.30 27.81 -7.87
N ILE A 216 2.58 28.78 -8.43
CA ILE A 216 1.76 29.73 -7.69
C ILE A 216 0.36 29.71 -8.28
N GLU A 217 -0.64 29.73 -7.42
CA GLU A 217 -2.05 29.81 -7.76
C GLU A 217 -2.63 31.12 -7.22
N TYR A 218 -3.41 31.81 -8.05
CA TYR A 218 -4.24 32.94 -7.69
C TYR A 218 -5.71 32.57 -7.87
N ASN A 219 -6.53 32.76 -6.84
CA ASN A 219 -7.98 32.55 -6.90
C ASN A 219 -8.73 33.81 -6.48
N SER A 220 -9.70 34.21 -7.30
CA SER A 220 -10.69 35.24 -7.00
C SER A 220 -12.09 34.62 -6.89
N CYS A 221 -13.12 35.45 -6.68
CA CYS A 221 -14.51 35.00 -6.62
C CYS A 221 -15.05 34.45 -7.96
N CYS A 222 -14.46 34.83 -9.10
CA CYS A 222 -15.00 34.51 -10.43
C CYS A 222 -13.99 33.89 -11.40
N TRP A 223 -12.69 33.94 -11.09
CA TRP A 223 -11.62 33.38 -11.93
C TRP A 223 -10.42 32.96 -11.10
N GLY A 224 -9.66 31.98 -11.59
CA GLY A 224 -8.39 31.54 -11.02
C GLY A 224 -7.31 31.42 -12.09
N LEU A 225 -6.05 31.59 -11.70
CA LEU A 225 -4.88 31.51 -12.56
C LEU A 225 -3.79 30.71 -11.85
N SER A 226 -3.16 29.77 -12.55
CA SER A 226 -2.03 28.99 -12.03
C SER A 226 -0.84 29.07 -12.97
N ALA A 227 0.34 29.27 -12.39
CA ALA A 227 1.61 29.22 -13.10
C ALA A 227 2.50 28.17 -12.43
N VAL A 228 2.89 27.14 -13.18
CA VAL A 228 3.61 25.98 -12.65
C VAL A 228 4.80 25.65 -13.56
N ALA A 229 5.96 25.41 -12.95
CA ALA A 229 7.14 24.86 -13.59
C ALA A 229 7.33 23.41 -13.14
N ARG A 230 7.66 22.53 -14.08
CA ARG A 230 7.92 21.11 -13.84
C ARG A 230 9.25 20.69 -14.46
N ARG A 231 10.08 20.04 -13.65
CA ARG A 231 11.26 19.30 -14.07
C ARG A 231 10.99 17.82 -13.81
N TYR A 232 11.24 16.96 -14.80
CA TYR A 232 11.10 15.51 -14.65
C TYR A 232 12.28 14.82 -15.32
N LEU A 233 12.62 13.62 -14.84
CA LEU A 233 13.62 12.78 -15.47
C LEU A 233 13.03 12.21 -16.77
N SER A 234 13.53 12.67 -17.92
CA SER A 234 13.20 12.10 -19.23
C SER A 234 14.12 10.92 -19.51
N ARG A 235 13.56 9.78 -19.93
CA ARG A 235 14.34 8.64 -20.47
C ARG A 235 14.76 8.83 -21.93
N ALA A 236 14.49 10.00 -22.52
CA ALA A 236 14.89 10.32 -23.90
C ALA A 236 16.31 10.93 -23.92
N ALA A 237 17.32 10.12 -23.60
CA ALA A 237 18.71 10.26 -24.00
C ALA A 237 19.52 9.15 -23.33
N ASP A 238 19.57 7.99 -23.99
CA ASP A 238 20.76 7.15 -24.15
C ASP A 238 20.49 6.15 -25.30
#